data_AF-A0A399MEU2-F1
#
_entry.id   AF-A0A399MEU2-F1
#
_cell.length_a   1.000
_cell.length_b   1.000
_cell.length_c   1.000
_cell.angle_alpha   90.00
_cell.angle_beta   90.00
_cell.angle_gamma   90.00
#
_symmetry.space_group_name_H-M   'P 1'
#
loop_
_entity.id
_entity.type
_entity.pdbx_description
1 polymer ?
#
loop_
_entity_poly.entity_id
_entity_poly.type
_entity_poly.pdbx_seq_one_letter_code
_entity_poly.pdbx_strand_id
1 'polypeptide(L)'
;MQGKLDAEPLRTRIYVDGYNFYYGCLRGTPYKWLDLLLLFEKRILPSAMVLDSHGQIRVSRLLQSPSIKYFTAKIIESVARAGDSVSSQARYHTALRKLHAGRVELIEGYYAVNKMKVKIIDADNPDKAPRECQEIQAWKVEEKQSDVNLALQAYHDSIIGQIDHAVIVTNDTDIAPALEMIRAHTDVRIGVVVPTTGQNRTANTDLIRLAHWTREHINPEELAACQLPRVIPGRKPTIKPESWYGQPELLKEILDLAIPVRGSKAAAFKWMEQPNRFLGGERPIALAETTEGALRVLQYIREWNAQQVGLSPGERGEYRP
;
A
#
# COMPACT_ATOMS: atom_id res chain seq x y z
N MET A 1 38.24 -19.49 24.34
CA MET A 1 37.83 -19.50 22.92
C MET A 1 36.67 -18.52 22.79
N GLN A 2 36.94 -17.22 22.71
CA GLN A 2 37.25 -16.47 21.49
C GLN A 2 36.12 -16.58 20.43
N GLY A 3 35.20 -15.62 20.47
CA GLY A 3 34.43 -15.09 19.33
C GLY A 3 33.36 -15.98 18.69
N LYS A 4 32.10 -15.87 19.13
CA LYS A 4 31.01 -15.84 18.14
C LYS A 4 31.21 -14.55 17.35
N LEU A 5 31.84 -14.65 16.18
CA LEU A 5 31.69 -13.63 15.16
C LEU A 5 30.20 -13.63 14.82
N ASP A 6 29.44 -12.65 15.31
CA ASP A 6 28.08 -12.42 14.84
C ASP A 6 28.17 -12.27 13.32
N ALA A 7 27.67 -13.25 12.58
CA ALA A 7 27.77 -13.26 11.14
C ALA A 7 27.14 -11.97 10.58
N GLU A 8 27.87 -11.27 9.71
CA GLU A 8 27.41 -10.01 9.13
C GLU A 8 25.95 -10.11 8.62
N PRO A 9 25.09 -9.12 8.88
CA PRO A 9 23.71 -9.14 8.43
C PRO A 9 23.59 -9.26 6.90
N LEU A 10 22.62 -10.04 6.44
CA LEU A 10 22.34 -10.21 5.01
C LEU A 10 21.94 -8.88 4.37
N ARG A 11 22.65 -8.46 3.31
CA ARG A 11 22.29 -7.28 2.51
C ARG A 11 20.96 -7.55 1.81
N THR A 12 19.90 -6.98 2.35
CA THR A 12 18.53 -7.26 1.93
C THR A 12 17.98 -6.15 1.04
N ARG A 13 17.30 -6.53 -0.04
CA ARG A 13 16.49 -5.63 -0.86
C ARG A 13 15.09 -6.23 -1.07
N ILE A 14 14.09 -5.36 -1.08
CA ILE A 14 12.69 -5.74 -1.27
C ILE A 14 12.24 -5.33 -2.67
N TYR A 15 11.53 -6.23 -3.34
CA TYR A 15 10.97 -6.05 -4.67
C TYR A 15 9.46 -6.15 -4.55
N VAL A 16 8.77 -5.02 -4.73
CA VAL A 16 7.32 -4.93 -4.54
C VAL A 16 6.63 -4.83 -5.87
N ASP A 17 5.82 -5.84 -6.18
CA ASP A 17 4.83 -5.78 -7.24
C ASP A 17 3.69 -4.87 -6.78
N GLY A 18 3.65 -3.64 -7.29
CA GLY A 18 2.72 -2.62 -6.84
C GLY A 18 1.26 -2.96 -7.11
N TYR A 19 0.94 -3.72 -8.15
CA TYR A 19 -0.43 -4.08 -8.52
C TYR A 19 -0.91 -5.26 -7.72
N ASN A 20 -0.11 -6.33 -7.66
CA ASN A 20 -0.43 -7.46 -6.81
C ASN A 20 -0.58 -7.02 -5.36
N PHE A 21 0.28 -6.10 -4.89
CA PHE A 21 0.17 -5.48 -3.58
C PHE A 21 -1.11 -4.65 -3.42
N TYR A 22 -1.40 -3.74 -4.35
CA TYR A 22 -2.59 -2.89 -4.28
C TYR A 22 -3.87 -3.72 -4.27
N TYR A 23 -4.05 -4.63 -5.23
CA TYR A 23 -5.25 -5.45 -5.35
C TYR A 23 -5.37 -6.51 -4.26
N GLY A 24 -4.25 -6.95 -3.69
CA GLY A 24 -4.22 -8.00 -2.70
C GLY A 24 -4.50 -7.56 -1.27
N CYS A 25 -4.00 -6.38 -0.85
CA CYS A 25 -4.17 -5.93 0.55
C CYS A 25 -4.55 -4.45 0.76
N LEU A 26 -4.56 -3.61 -0.28
CA LEU A 26 -4.87 -2.18 -0.14
C LEU A 26 -6.21 -1.74 -0.76
N ARG A 27 -6.66 -2.43 -1.81
CA ARG A 27 -7.88 -2.06 -2.51
C ARG A 27 -9.09 -2.24 -1.60
N GLY A 28 -9.90 -1.19 -1.50
CA GLY A 28 -11.08 -1.18 -0.63
C GLY A 28 -10.77 -0.93 0.84
N THR A 29 -9.51 -0.69 1.20
CA THR A 29 -9.11 -0.36 2.57
C THR A 29 -8.68 1.12 2.68
N PRO A 30 -8.68 1.70 3.89
CA PRO A 30 -8.14 3.04 4.13
C PRO A 30 -6.60 3.09 4.17
N TYR A 31 -5.94 1.94 3.99
CA TYR A 31 -4.49 1.80 4.22
C TYR A 31 -3.62 2.09 3.00
N LYS A 32 -4.18 2.72 1.96
CA LYS A 32 -3.47 3.07 0.72
C LYS A 32 -2.32 4.07 0.94
N TRP A 33 -2.36 4.89 2.00
CA TRP A 33 -1.32 5.88 2.33
C TRP A 33 -0.17 5.25 3.13
N LEU A 34 0.38 4.15 2.62
CA LEU A 34 1.26 3.24 3.35
C LEU A 34 2.72 3.68 3.31
N ASP A 35 3.41 3.59 4.44
CA ASP A 35 4.85 3.68 4.52
C ASP A 35 5.45 2.28 4.32
N LEU A 36 5.82 1.97 3.08
CA LEU A 36 6.41 0.68 2.70
C LEU A 36 7.68 0.38 3.49
N LEU A 37 8.53 1.39 3.70
CA LEU A 37 9.79 1.19 4.39
C LEU A 37 9.54 0.82 5.85
N LEU A 38 8.64 1.56 6.52
CA LEU A 38 8.26 1.29 7.89
C LEU A 38 7.60 -0.10 8.03
N LEU A 39 6.72 -0.47 7.08
CA LEU A 39 6.08 -1.79 7.06
C LEU A 39 7.13 -2.91 7.03
N PHE A 40 8.04 -2.89 6.05
CA PHE A 40 8.99 -3.98 5.92
C PHE A 40 10.06 -3.97 7.00
N GLU A 41 10.59 -2.81 7.37
CA GLU A 41 11.67 -2.67 8.34
C GLU A 41 11.20 -3.00 9.78
N LYS A 42 9.96 -2.63 10.15
CA LYS A 42 9.48 -2.77 11.53
C LYS A 42 8.49 -3.91 11.75
N ARG A 43 7.83 -4.40 10.71
CA ARG A 43 6.79 -5.44 10.85
C ARG A 43 7.17 -6.74 10.14
N ILE A 44 7.50 -6.67 8.85
CA ILE A 44 7.66 -7.88 8.03
C ILE A 44 8.99 -8.58 8.27
N LEU A 45 10.13 -7.89 8.10
CA LEU A 45 11.45 -8.51 8.25
C LEU A 45 11.71 -9.03 9.67
N PRO A 46 11.34 -8.32 10.76
CA PRO A 46 11.56 -8.82 12.12
C PRO A 46 10.78 -10.11 12.44
N SER A 47 9.72 -10.42 11.69
CA SER A 47 8.95 -11.66 11.88
C SER A 47 9.49 -12.83 11.06
N ALA A 48 10.44 -12.61 10.15
CA ALA A 48 10.92 -13.61 9.23
C ALA A 48 12.09 -14.39 9.84
N MET A 49 12.00 -15.73 9.83
CA MET A 49 13.12 -16.59 10.19
C MET A 49 13.93 -16.91 8.94
N VAL A 50 15.08 -16.25 8.79
CA VAL A 50 15.98 -16.47 7.66
C VAL A 50 17.13 -17.36 8.10
N LEU A 51 17.31 -18.49 7.41
CA LEU A 51 18.39 -19.44 7.65
C LEU A 51 19.43 -19.37 6.52
N ASP A 52 20.70 -19.56 6.87
CA ASP A 52 21.75 -19.80 5.87
C ASP A 52 21.88 -21.27 5.48
N SER A 53 22.87 -21.58 4.64
CA SER A 53 23.15 -22.93 4.11
C SER A 53 23.51 -23.93 5.20
N HIS A 54 23.91 -23.45 6.38
CA HIS A 54 24.27 -24.27 7.53
C HIS A 54 23.14 -24.32 8.57
N GLY A 55 21.96 -23.77 8.25
CA GLY A 55 20.82 -23.72 9.17
C GLY A 55 20.98 -22.71 10.30
N GLN A 56 21.91 -21.76 10.21
CA GLN A 56 22.06 -20.71 11.22
C GLN A 56 21.12 -19.53 10.93
N ILE A 57 20.55 -18.97 11.99
CA ILE A 57 19.68 -17.79 11.90
C ILE A 57 20.51 -16.58 11.49
N ARG A 58 20.03 -15.84 10.49
CA ARG A 58 20.67 -14.62 9.98
C ARG A 58 19.74 -13.42 10.10
N VAL A 59 20.33 -12.28 10.45
CA VAL A 59 19.63 -11.01 10.51
C VAL A 59 19.66 -10.36 9.12
N SER A 60 18.52 -9.80 8.70
CA SER A 60 18.41 -9.03 7.47
C SER A 60 18.69 -7.54 7.72
N ARG A 61 19.49 -6.90 6.87
CA ARG A 61 19.73 -5.46 6.88
C ARG A 61 19.37 -4.85 5.53
N LEU A 62 18.42 -3.92 5.52
CA LEU A 62 18.02 -3.22 4.30
C LEU A 62 19.16 -2.37 3.73
N LEU A 63 19.42 -2.53 2.43
CA LEU A 63 20.33 -1.66 1.69
C LEU A 63 19.80 -0.23 1.62
N GLN A 64 20.67 0.77 1.58
CA GLN A 64 20.24 2.18 1.56
C GLN A 64 19.82 2.65 0.15
N SER A 65 20.45 2.15 -0.91
CA SER A 65 20.27 2.65 -2.28
C SER A 65 19.99 1.53 -3.29
N PRO A 66 18.71 1.23 -3.58
CA PRO A 66 17.56 1.44 -2.71
C PRO A 66 17.36 0.27 -1.73
N SER A 67 16.55 0.50 -0.69
CA SER A 67 15.99 -0.58 0.16
C SER A 67 14.88 -1.33 -0.54
N ILE A 68 14.03 -0.60 -1.26
CA ILE A 68 12.83 -1.10 -1.91
C ILE A 68 12.87 -0.67 -3.38
N LYS A 69 12.67 -1.62 -4.28
CA LYS A 69 12.28 -1.38 -5.68
C LYS A 69 10.79 -1.66 -5.81
N TYR A 70 10.01 -0.63 -6.14
CA TYR A 70 8.55 -0.69 -6.25
C TYR A 70 8.14 -0.58 -7.71
N PHE A 71 7.59 -1.65 -8.25
CA PHE A 71 7.22 -1.81 -9.66
C PHE A 71 5.75 -1.46 -9.85
N THR A 72 5.45 -0.56 -10.78
CA THR A 72 4.08 -0.05 -10.96
C THR A 72 3.91 0.60 -12.34
N ALA A 73 2.70 1.01 -12.70
CA ALA A 73 2.42 1.83 -13.87
C ALA A 73 1.56 3.05 -13.49
N LYS A 74 1.80 4.18 -14.17
CA LYS A 74 1.01 5.40 -13.95
C LYS A 74 -0.41 5.23 -14.49
N ILE A 75 -1.41 5.43 -13.64
CA ILE A 75 -2.82 5.38 -14.03
C ILE A 75 -3.09 6.40 -15.14
N ILE A 76 -3.74 5.95 -16.21
CA ILE A 76 -4.22 6.81 -17.29
C ILE A 76 -5.63 7.31 -16.92
N GLU A 77 -5.88 8.59 -17.15
CA GLU A 77 -7.16 9.26 -16.82
C GLU A 77 -8.37 8.58 -17.48
N SER A 78 -8.27 8.21 -18.76
CA SER A 78 -9.35 7.59 -19.53
C SER A 78 -9.81 6.22 -19.01
N VAL A 79 -9.03 5.58 -18.14
CA VAL A 79 -9.31 4.27 -17.54
C VAL A 79 -9.38 4.33 -16.01
N ALA A 80 -9.31 5.54 -15.44
CA ALA A 80 -9.38 5.73 -14.00
C ALA A 80 -10.78 5.39 -13.47
N ARG A 81 -10.83 4.62 -12.38
CA ARG A 81 -12.11 4.19 -11.77
C ARG A 81 -12.80 5.29 -10.96
N ALA A 82 -12.01 6.19 -10.38
CA ALA A 82 -12.49 7.33 -9.62
C ALA A 82 -11.81 8.61 -10.11
N GLY A 83 -12.51 9.74 -10.03
CA GLY A 83 -12.06 11.03 -10.60
C GLY A 83 -10.73 11.55 -10.03
N ASP A 84 -10.33 11.10 -8.83
CA ASP A 84 -9.08 11.51 -8.21
C ASP A 84 -7.94 10.47 -8.32
N SER A 85 -8.16 9.31 -8.95
CA SER A 85 -7.22 8.17 -8.94
C SER A 85 -5.81 8.55 -9.41
N VAL A 86 -5.71 9.27 -10.53
CA VAL A 86 -4.43 9.72 -11.11
C VAL A 86 -3.71 10.65 -10.12
N SER A 87 -4.42 11.64 -9.58
CA SER A 87 -3.86 12.60 -8.63
C SER A 87 -3.43 11.93 -7.32
N SER A 88 -4.20 10.96 -6.84
CA SER A 88 -3.97 10.23 -5.60
C SER A 88 -2.74 9.31 -5.70
N GLN A 89 -2.59 8.60 -6.81
CA GLN A 89 -1.37 7.82 -7.10
C GLN A 89 -0.15 8.74 -7.21
N ALA A 90 -0.24 9.84 -7.97
CA ALA A 90 0.87 10.78 -8.13
C ALA A 90 1.31 11.39 -6.79
N ARG A 91 0.35 11.70 -5.90
CA ARG A 91 0.61 12.15 -4.53
C ARG A 91 1.36 11.07 -3.74
N TYR A 92 0.91 9.83 -3.80
CA TYR A 92 1.56 8.72 -3.09
C TYR A 92 2.99 8.47 -3.58
N HIS A 93 3.21 8.39 -4.90
CA HIS A 93 4.55 8.22 -5.47
C HIS A 93 5.48 9.39 -5.08
N THR A 94 4.93 10.61 -5.03
CA THR A 94 5.68 11.79 -4.55
C THR A 94 6.00 11.70 -3.06
N ALA A 95 5.08 11.20 -2.23
CA ALA A 95 5.32 11.00 -0.80
C ALA A 95 6.43 9.99 -0.55
N LEU A 96 6.40 8.83 -1.22
CA LEU A 96 7.44 7.80 -1.13
C LEU A 96 8.82 8.37 -1.50
N ARG A 97 8.92 9.13 -2.60
CA ARG A 97 10.18 9.75 -3.03
C ARG A 97 10.71 10.80 -2.03
N LYS A 98 9.81 11.60 -1.43
CA LYS A 98 10.19 12.68 -0.52
C LYS A 98 10.64 12.18 0.85
N LEU A 99 9.87 11.27 1.47
CA LEU A 99 10.10 10.90 2.87
C LEU A 99 11.37 10.06 3.03
N HIS A 100 11.65 9.20 2.05
CA HIS A 100 12.67 8.16 2.17
C HIS A 100 13.96 8.44 1.40
N ALA A 101 14.18 9.67 0.91
CA ALA A 101 15.45 10.15 0.34
C ALA A 101 16.18 9.14 -0.59
N GLY A 102 15.45 8.46 -1.48
CA GLY A 102 16.03 7.48 -2.41
C GLY A 102 16.07 6.02 -1.92
N ARG A 103 15.65 5.72 -0.68
CA ARG A 103 15.50 4.34 -0.20
C ARG A 103 14.38 3.56 -0.89
N VAL A 104 13.41 4.25 -1.49
CA VAL A 104 12.34 3.65 -2.31
C VAL A 104 12.50 4.13 -3.75
N GLU A 105 12.90 3.21 -4.63
CA GLU A 105 13.00 3.43 -6.07
C GLU A 105 11.69 3.00 -6.74
N LEU A 106 11.12 3.88 -7.57
CA LEU A 106 9.91 3.60 -8.34
C LEU A 106 10.30 3.23 -9.77
N ILE A 107 9.95 2.03 -10.21
CA ILE A 107 10.25 1.52 -11.54
C ILE A 107 8.93 1.43 -12.29
N GLU A 108 8.72 2.38 -13.20
CA GLU A 108 7.44 2.60 -13.85
C GLU A 108 7.38 1.88 -15.21
N GLY A 109 6.47 0.91 -15.34
CA GLY A 109 5.97 0.42 -16.61
C GLY A 109 4.92 1.37 -17.20
N TYR A 110 4.07 0.86 -18.09
CA TYR A 110 3.03 1.66 -18.74
C TYR A 110 1.73 0.87 -18.91
N TYR A 111 0.64 1.59 -19.13
CA TYR A 111 -0.63 0.99 -19.50
C TYR A 111 -0.78 0.94 -21.03
N ALA A 112 -1.15 -0.23 -21.53
CA ALA A 112 -1.62 -0.41 -22.90
C ALA A 112 -3.16 -0.42 -22.90
N VAL A 113 -3.76 0.48 -23.67
CA VAL A 113 -5.21 0.56 -23.87
C VAL A 113 -5.50 0.23 -25.33
N ASN A 114 -6.01 -0.97 -25.58
CA ASN A 114 -6.25 -1.48 -26.93
C ASN A 114 -7.71 -1.89 -27.09
N LYS A 115 -8.27 -1.75 -28.29
CA LYS A 115 -9.53 -2.42 -28.63
C LYS A 115 -9.23 -3.89 -28.89
N MET A 116 -10.01 -4.78 -28.29
CA MET A 116 -9.95 -6.20 -28.55
C MET A 116 -11.33 -6.76 -28.87
N LYS A 117 -11.34 -7.90 -29.55
CA LYS A 117 -12.54 -8.69 -29.80
C LYS A 117 -12.65 -9.73 -28.69
N VAL A 118 -13.78 -9.76 -27.98
CA VAL A 118 -14.07 -10.77 -26.96
C VAL A 118 -15.29 -11.58 -27.36
N LYS A 119 -15.27 -12.87 -27.02
CA LYS A 119 -16.40 -13.77 -27.19
C LYS A 119 -17.27 -13.71 -25.95
N ILE A 120 -18.58 -13.55 -26.14
CA ILE A 120 -19.55 -13.58 -25.03
C ILE A 120 -20.03 -15.00 -24.79
N ILE A 121 -20.22 -15.38 -23.53
CA ILE A 121 -20.84 -16.67 -23.17
C ILE A 121 -22.30 -16.61 -23.63
N ASP A 122 -22.73 -17.62 -24.38
CA ASP A 122 -24.12 -17.76 -24.82
C ASP A 122 -24.98 -18.13 -23.60
N ALA A 123 -25.95 -17.29 -23.26
CA ALA A 123 -26.75 -17.48 -22.05
C ALA A 123 -27.70 -18.68 -22.15
N ASP A 124 -28.16 -19.00 -23.37
CA ASP A 124 -29.06 -20.12 -23.65
C ASP A 124 -28.27 -21.43 -23.82
N ASN A 125 -26.99 -21.35 -24.18
CA ASN A 125 -26.09 -22.49 -24.28
C ASN A 125 -24.68 -22.19 -23.75
N PRO A 126 -24.45 -22.21 -22.42
CA PRO A 126 -23.18 -21.83 -21.80
C PRO A 126 -21.97 -22.67 -22.23
N ASP A 127 -22.19 -23.92 -22.64
CA ASP A 127 -21.14 -24.87 -23.06
C ASP A 127 -20.78 -24.75 -24.55
N LYS A 128 -21.40 -23.81 -25.27
CA LYS A 128 -21.10 -23.55 -26.67
C LYS A 128 -19.63 -23.19 -26.86
N ALA A 129 -19.00 -23.79 -27.86
CA ALA A 129 -17.59 -23.57 -28.13
C ALA A 129 -17.30 -22.07 -28.37
N PRO A 130 -16.24 -21.46 -27.79
CA PRO A 130 -15.98 -20.02 -27.92
C PRO A 130 -15.91 -19.50 -29.36
N ARG A 131 -15.52 -20.34 -30.32
CA ARG A 131 -15.45 -20.01 -31.74
C ARG A 131 -16.84 -19.78 -32.37
N GLU A 132 -17.89 -20.38 -31.81
CA GLU A 132 -19.29 -20.31 -32.25
C GLU A 132 -20.09 -19.25 -31.48
N CYS A 133 -19.44 -18.60 -30.50
CA CYS A 133 -20.03 -17.51 -29.74
C CYS A 133 -19.96 -16.17 -30.50
N GLN A 134 -20.92 -15.31 -30.20
CA GLN A 134 -20.94 -13.94 -30.71
C GLN A 134 -19.70 -13.17 -30.23
N GLU A 135 -19.22 -12.28 -31.09
CA GLU A 135 -18.07 -11.42 -30.82
C GLU A 135 -18.50 -9.97 -30.63
N ILE A 136 -17.93 -9.32 -29.62
CA ILE A 136 -18.11 -7.87 -29.38
C ILE A 136 -16.76 -7.18 -29.25
N GLN A 137 -16.74 -5.86 -29.46
CA GLN A 137 -15.56 -5.05 -29.17
C GLN A 137 -15.54 -4.64 -27.70
N ALA A 138 -14.40 -4.83 -27.05
CA ALA A 138 -14.14 -4.40 -25.68
C ALA A 138 -12.82 -3.64 -25.61
N TRP A 139 -12.69 -2.74 -24.63
CA TRP A 139 -11.42 -2.13 -24.29
C TRP A 139 -10.63 -3.08 -23.40
N LYS A 140 -9.42 -3.43 -23.82
CA LYS A 140 -8.43 -4.15 -23.04
C LYS A 140 -7.47 -3.13 -22.44
N VAL A 141 -7.47 -3.04 -21.11
CA VAL A 141 -6.54 -2.20 -20.34
C VAL A 141 -5.60 -3.12 -19.61
N GLU A 142 -4.32 -3.06 -19.93
CA GLU A 142 -3.30 -3.92 -19.32
C GLU A 142 -2.12 -3.09 -18.85
N GLU A 143 -1.58 -3.43 -17.69
CA GLU A 143 -0.24 -3.03 -17.32
C GLU A 143 0.78 -3.81 -18.16
N LYS A 144 1.88 -3.17 -18.53
CA LYS A 144 3.00 -3.76 -19.26
C LYS A 144 4.32 -3.44 -18.56
N GLN A 145 5.30 -4.31 -18.77
CA GLN A 145 6.69 -4.23 -18.31
C GLN A 145 6.94 -4.37 -16.81
N SER A 146 5.96 -4.17 -15.92
CA SER A 146 6.20 -4.22 -14.47
C SER A 146 6.73 -5.58 -14.00
N ASP A 147 6.11 -6.69 -14.40
CA ASP A 147 6.53 -8.04 -14.00
C ASP A 147 7.91 -8.40 -14.57
N VAL A 148 8.14 -8.05 -15.83
CA VAL A 148 9.43 -8.23 -16.52
C VAL A 148 10.53 -7.43 -15.83
N ASN A 149 10.26 -6.17 -15.48
CA ASN A 149 11.21 -5.34 -14.76
C ASN A 149 11.50 -5.90 -13.36
N LEU A 150 10.49 -6.42 -12.66
CA LEU A 150 10.66 -7.03 -11.34
C LEU A 150 11.59 -8.25 -11.44
N ALA A 151 11.30 -9.17 -12.35
CA ALA A 151 12.11 -10.35 -12.63
C ALA A 151 13.57 -10.00 -12.96
N LEU A 152 13.77 -9.10 -13.92
CA LEU A 152 15.10 -8.72 -14.39
C LEU A 152 15.91 -8.04 -13.28
N GLN A 153 15.32 -7.13 -12.52
CA GLN A 153 16.01 -6.40 -11.45
C GLN A 153 16.36 -7.32 -10.28
N ALA A 154 15.44 -8.20 -9.87
CA ALA A 154 15.69 -9.15 -8.78
C ALA A 154 16.81 -10.14 -9.15
N TYR A 155 16.78 -10.68 -10.37
CA TYR A 155 17.82 -11.58 -10.84
C TYR A 155 19.16 -10.87 -11.03
N HIS A 156 19.17 -9.69 -11.68
CA HIS A 156 20.37 -8.91 -11.91
C HIS A 156 21.08 -8.53 -10.60
N ASP A 157 20.35 -8.00 -9.62
CA ASP A 157 20.93 -7.63 -8.33
C ASP A 157 21.51 -8.84 -7.59
N SER A 158 20.91 -10.02 -7.76
CA SER A 158 21.39 -11.27 -7.19
C SER A 158 22.68 -11.75 -7.85
N ILE A 159 22.71 -11.82 -9.19
CA ILE A 159 23.84 -12.43 -9.93
C ILE A 159 25.12 -11.61 -9.86
N ILE A 160 25.01 -10.28 -9.73
CA ILE A 160 26.18 -9.40 -9.56
C ILE A 160 26.62 -9.27 -8.09
N GLY A 161 25.98 -10.00 -7.16
CA GLY A 161 26.34 -10.01 -5.74
C GLY A 161 26.06 -8.71 -5.00
N GLN A 162 25.08 -7.89 -5.45
CA GLN A 162 24.68 -6.68 -4.73
C GLN A 162 23.91 -6.98 -3.44
N ILE A 163 23.20 -8.10 -3.41
CA ILE A 163 22.35 -8.53 -2.29
C ILE A 163 22.73 -9.93 -1.84
N ASP A 164 22.44 -10.24 -0.58
CA ASP A 164 22.51 -11.60 -0.04
C ASP A 164 21.10 -12.16 0.22
N HIS A 165 20.09 -11.29 0.19
CA HIS A 165 18.71 -11.63 0.47
C HIS A 165 17.75 -10.78 -0.39
N ALA A 166 16.94 -11.45 -1.20
CA ALA A 166 15.87 -10.86 -1.99
C ALA A 166 14.51 -11.14 -1.32
N VAL A 167 13.75 -10.09 -1.02
CA VAL A 167 12.37 -10.22 -0.53
C VAL A 167 11.40 -9.84 -1.64
N ILE A 168 10.68 -10.81 -2.16
CA ILE A 168 9.77 -10.66 -3.29
C ILE A 168 8.35 -10.55 -2.76
N VAL A 169 7.68 -9.47 -3.08
CA VAL A 169 6.34 -9.16 -2.57
C VAL A 169 5.35 -9.26 -3.71
N THR A 170 4.84 -10.48 -3.94
CA THR A 170 3.83 -10.80 -4.95
C THR A 170 3.20 -12.16 -4.64
N ASN A 171 2.03 -12.40 -5.22
CA ASN A 171 1.42 -13.73 -5.35
C ASN A 171 1.26 -14.13 -6.83
N ASP A 172 1.90 -13.40 -7.75
CA ASP A 172 1.90 -13.72 -9.17
C ASP A 172 2.94 -14.80 -9.48
N THR A 173 2.54 -15.84 -10.20
CA THR A 173 3.40 -16.94 -10.60
C THR A 173 4.38 -16.59 -11.71
N ASP A 174 4.15 -15.49 -12.44
CA ASP A 174 5.00 -15.11 -13.56
C ASP A 174 6.44 -14.77 -13.13
N ILE A 175 6.68 -14.54 -11.84
CA ILE A 175 8.03 -14.34 -11.28
C ILE A 175 8.81 -15.66 -11.06
N ALA A 176 8.15 -16.81 -11.06
CA ALA A 176 8.77 -18.10 -10.71
C ALA A 176 10.05 -18.42 -11.51
N PRO A 177 10.12 -18.21 -12.84
CA PRO A 177 11.35 -18.45 -13.60
C PRO A 177 12.54 -17.62 -13.12
N ALA A 178 12.30 -16.39 -12.66
CA ALA A 178 13.37 -15.56 -12.11
C ALA A 178 13.87 -16.11 -10.77
N LEU A 179 12.95 -16.60 -9.91
CA LEU A 179 13.33 -17.20 -8.63
C LEU A 179 14.12 -18.51 -8.83
N GLU A 180 13.71 -19.34 -9.81
CA GLU A 180 14.47 -20.52 -10.22
C GLU A 180 15.89 -20.16 -10.65
N MET A 181 16.05 -19.13 -11.48
CA MET A 181 17.36 -18.65 -11.90
C MET A 181 18.20 -18.11 -10.74
N ILE A 182 17.61 -17.36 -9.79
CA ILE A 182 18.31 -16.89 -8.60
C ILE A 182 18.82 -18.09 -7.78
N ARG A 183 17.99 -19.11 -7.57
CA ARG A 183 18.37 -20.32 -6.83
C ARG A 183 19.45 -21.13 -7.54
N ALA A 184 19.40 -21.21 -8.85
CA ALA A 184 20.31 -22.03 -9.64
C ALA A 184 21.71 -21.40 -9.79
N HIS A 185 21.80 -20.06 -9.73
CA HIS A 185 23.02 -19.34 -10.09
C HIS A 185 23.60 -18.47 -8.99
N THR A 186 22.97 -18.40 -7.81
CA THR A 186 23.41 -17.54 -6.71
C THR A 186 23.16 -18.18 -5.34
N ASP A 187 23.86 -17.71 -4.32
CA ASP A 187 23.62 -18.07 -2.90
C ASP A 187 22.57 -17.16 -2.22
N VAL A 188 21.89 -16.30 -2.99
CA VAL A 188 20.94 -15.33 -2.46
C VAL A 188 19.75 -16.04 -1.82
N ARG A 189 19.44 -15.65 -0.58
CA ARG A 189 18.23 -16.10 0.10
C ARG A 189 17.02 -15.41 -0.50
N ILE A 190 15.91 -16.13 -0.61
CA ILE A 190 14.66 -15.66 -1.20
C ILE A 190 13.59 -15.70 -0.12
N GLY A 191 13.03 -14.56 0.20
CA GLY A 191 11.80 -14.44 0.97
C GLY A 191 10.63 -14.11 0.05
N VAL A 192 9.49 -14.76 0.22
CA VAL A 192 8.25 -14.39 -0.49
C VAL A 192 7.22 -13.88 0.49
N VAL A 193 6.71 -12.67 0.26
CA VAL A 193 5.64 -12.05 1.04
C VAL A 193 4.41 -11.97 0.16
N VAL A 194 3.37 -12.72 0.51
CA VAL A 194 2.10 -12.74 -0.21
C VAL A 194 1.26 -11.55 0.24
N PRO A 195 0.95 -10.57 -0.63
CA PRO A 195 0.21 -9.39 -0.22
C PRO A 195 -1.29 -9.70 -0.14
N THR A 196 -1.73 -10.26 0.96
CA THR A 196 -3.15 -10.54 1.27
C THR A 196 -3.42 -10.27 2.75
N THR A 197 -4.63 -9.84 3.11
CA THR A 197 -5.04 -9.62 4.51
C THR A 197 -5.76 -10.81 5.14
N GLY A 198 -5.76 -11.97 4.48
CA GLY A 198 -6.40 -13.20 4.94
C GLY A 198 -7.71 -13.53 4.22
N GLN A 199 -7.93 -14.83 4.03
CA GLN A 199 -9.14 -15.52 3.53
C GLN A 199 -9.44 -15.57 2.02
N ASN A 200 -8.94 -14.68 1.16
CA ASN A 200 -9.36 -14.68 -0.26
C ASN A 200 -8.31 -15.07 -1.30
N ARG A 201 -7.05 -15.26 -0.89
CA ARG A 201 -5.96 -15.68 -1.78
C ARG A 201 -5.03 -16.63 -1.05
N THR A 202 -5.01 -17.89 -1.48
CA THR A 202 -4.01 -18.85 -1.03
C THR A 202 -2.66 -18.49 -1.64
N ALA A 203 -1.60 -18.65 -0.84
CA ALA A 203 -0.24 -18.52 -1.32
C ALA A 203 0.01 -19.58 -2.41
N ASN A 204 0.62 -19.18 -3.52
CA ASN A 204 0.86 -20.13 -4.61
C ASN A 204 1.96 -21.15 -4.24
N THR A 205 1.63 -22.44 -4.30
CA THR A 205 2.53 -23.55 -3.91
C THR A 205 3.88 -23.52 -4.62
N ASP A 206 3.93 -23.12 -5.89
CA ASP A 206 5.17 -23.13 -6.67
C ASP A 206 6.10 -22.00 -6.21
N LEU A 207 5.57 -20.82 -5.89
CA LEU A 207 6.35 -19.73 -5.31
C LEU A 207 6.91 -20.10 -3.93
N ILE A 208 6.11 -20.77 -3.10
CA ILE A 208 6.53 -21.20 -1.76
C ILE A 208 7.72 -22.16 -1.85
N ARG A 209 7.72 -23.08 -2.82
CA ARG A 209 8.82 -24.05 -3.02
C ARG A 209 10.13 -23.41 -3.46
N LEU A 210 10.06 -22.24 -4.09
CA LEU A 210 11.22 -21.46 -4.54
C LEU A 210 11.73 -20.51 -3.45
N ALA A 211 10.94 -20.24 -2.42
CA ALA A 211 11.32 -19.40 -1.31
C ALA A 211 12.07 -20.19 -0.23
N HIS A 212 13.01 -19.53 0.45
CA HIS A 212 13.66 -20.05 1.66
C HIS A 212 12.80 -19.79 2.91
N TRP A 213 11.95 -18.77 2.86
CA TRP A 213 10.93 -18.50 3.86
C TRP A 213 9.77 -17.76 3.19
N THR A 214 8.58 -17.91 3.76
CA THR A 214 7.37 -17.26 3.24
C THR A 214 6.65 -16.53 4.34
N ARG A 215 5.94 -15.48 3.95
CA ARG A 215 4.94 -14.81 4.76
C ARG A 215 3.64 -14.80 4.00
N GLU A 216 2.66 -15.53 4.53
CA GLU A 216 1.41 -15.83 3.82
C GLU A 216 0.41 -14.68 3.81
N HIS A 217 0.57 -13.70 4.71
CA HIS A 217 -0.34 -12.55 4.81
C HIS A 217 0.33 -11.34 5.49
N ILE A 218 -0.29 -10.17 5.29
CA ILE A 218 0.02 -8.91 5.97
C ILE A 218 -1.20 -8.53 6.79
N ASN A 219 -1.03 -8.35 8.10
CA ASN A 219 -2.15 -8.10 9.00
C ASN A 219 -2.69 -6.67 8.83
N PRO A 220 -4.02 -6.46 8.90
CA PRO A 220 -4.61 -5.12 8.87
C PRO A 220 -4.01 -4.16 9.91
N GLU A 221 -3.65 -4.66 11.10
CA GLU A 221 -3.04 -3.87 12.17
C GLU A 221 -1.64 -3.38 11.79
N GLU A 222 -0.88 -4.16 11.01
CA GLU A 222 0.43 -3.76 10.51
C GLU A 222 0.28 -2.66 9.45
N LEU A 223 -0.70 -2.80 8.55
CA LEU A 223 -1.03 -1.76 7.56
C LEU A 223 -1.46 -0.46 8.24
N ALA A 224 -2.32 -0.55 9.26
CA ALA A 224 -2.80 0.60 10.03
C ALA A 224 -1.65 1.29 10.78
N ALA A 225 -0.75 0.53 11.40
CA ALA A 225 0.38 1.05 12.16
C ALA A 225 1.50 1.64 11.28
N CYS A 226 1.50 1.34 9.98
CA CYS A 226 2.53 1.75 9.04
C CYS A 226 2.02 2.78 8.02
N GLN A 227 1.05 3.63 8.36
CA GLN A 227 0.65 4.72 7.48
C GLN A 227 1.66 5.87 7.48
N LEU A 228 1.87 6.49 6.32
CA LEU A 228 2.61 7.73 6.18
C LEU A 228 1.93 8.87 6.97
N PRO A 229 2.69 9.87 7.44
CA PRO A 229 2.09 11.08 7.99
C PRO A 229 1.09 11.71 7.00
N ARG A 230 -0.01 12.27 7.51
CA ARG A 230 -1.03 12.92 6.67
C ARG A 230 -0.43 13.97 5.74
N VAL A 231 0.56 14.73 6.21
CA VAL A 231 1.24 15.76 5.43
C VAL A 231 2.73 15.46 5.40
N ILE A 232 3.25 15.23 4.19
CA ILE A 232 4.68 15.13 3.95
C ILE A 232 5.20 16.54 3.63
N PRO A 233 6.13 17.09 4.46
CA PRO A 233 6.63 18.44 4.28
C PRO A 233 7.46 18.59 3.00
N GLY A 234 7.67 19.84 2.59
CA GLY A 234 8.46 20.22 1.42
C GLY A 234 7.95 21.53 0.80
N ARG A 235 8.65 22.06 -0.21
CA ARG A 235 8.29 23.33 -0.88
C ARG A 235 6.81 23.37 -1.32
N LYS A 236 6.31 22.26 -1.84
CA LYS A 236 4.87 21.99 -2.00
C LYS A 236 4.53 20.77 -1.14
N PRO A 237 3.77 20.90 -0.05
CA PRO A 237 3.40 19.76 0.79
C PRO A 237 2.66 18.69 -0.01
N THR A 238 2.92 17.41 0.29
CA THR A 238 2.15 16.30 -0.26
C THR A 238 1.22 15.77 0.82
N ILE A 239 -0.08 15.78 0.58
CA ILE A 239 -1.10 15.45 1.59
C ILE A 239 -1.71 14.08 1.27
N LYS A 240 -2.19 13.33 2.27
CA LYS A 240 -3.02 12.13 2.09
C LYS A 240 -4.32 12.46 1.33
N PRO A 241 -4.69 11.72 0.26
CA PRO A 241 -5.98 11.89 -0.41
C PRO A 241 -7.17 11.65 0.53
N GLU A 242 -8.22 12.47 0.41
CA GLU A 242 -9.43 12.33 1.22
C GLU A 242 -10.21 11.05 0.90
N SER A 243 -10.20 10.63 -0.36
CA SER A 243 -10.76 9.34 -0.84
C SER A 243 -10.03 8.10 -0.29
N TRP A 244 -8.96 8.29 0.49
CA TRP A 244 -8.17 7.22 1.11
C TRP A 244 -8.41 7.10 2.63
N TYR A 245 -9.36 7.84 3.18
CA TYR A 245 -9.88 7.61 4.53
C TYR A 245 -10.99 6.56 4.51
N GLY A 246 -11.27 5.93 5.66
CA GLY A 246 -12.25 4.85 5.78
C GLY A 246 -13.67 5.27 5.39
N GLN A 247 -14.07 6.49 5.74
CA GLN A 247 -15.37 7.07 5.38
C GLN A 247 -15.20 8.41 4.66
N PRO A 248 -14.87 8.43 3.36
CA PRO A 248 -14.51 9.67 2.66
C PRO A 248 -15.66 10.67 2.56
N GLU A 249 -16.89 10.21 2.33
CA GLU A 249 -18.07 11.07 2.25
C GLU A 249 -18.44 11.67 3.61
N LEU A 250 -18.40 10.87 4.68
CA LEU A 250 -18.65 11.35 6.04
C LEU A 250 -17.52 12.28 6.53
N LEU A 251 -16.27 11.99 6.15
CA LEU A 251 -15.14 12.87 6.43
C LEU A 251 -15.33 14.23 5.76
N LYS A 252 -15.80 14.25 4.51
CA LYS A 252 -16.12 15.49 3.80
C LYS A 252 -17.18 16.28 4.57
N GLU A 253 -18.25 15.62 5.02
CA GLU A 253 -19.29 16.28 5.81
C GLU A 253 -18.75 16.82 7.15
N ILE A 254 -17.91 16.06 7.85
CA ILE A 254 -17.23 16.50 9.08
C ILE A 254 -16.43 17.79 8.81
N LEU A 255 -15.68 17.82 7.71
CA LEU A 255 -14.87 18.98 7.34
C LEU A 255 -15.73 20.17 6.95
N ASP A 256 -16.82 19.97 6.22
CA ASP A 256 -17.74 21.04 5.81
C ASP A 256 -18.36 21.73 7.03
N LEU A 257 -18.60 20.99 8.13
CA LEU A 257 -19.09 21.54 9.39
C LEU A 257 -17.98 22.12 10.29
N ALA A 258 -16.79 21.51 10.31
CA ALA A 258 -15.69 21.94 11.19
C ALA A 258 -14.93 23.16 10.64
N ILE A 259 -14.75 23.28 9.33
CA ILE A 259 -13.97 24.37 8.71
C ILE A 259 -14.51 25.76 9.06
N PRO A 260 -15.83 26.04 9.00
CA PRO A 260 -16.38 27.34 9.42
C PRO A 260 -16.08 27.70 10.88
N VAL A 261 -15.96 26.70 11.75
CA VAL A 261 -15.68 26.88 13.18
C VAL A 261 -14.18 27.06 13.43
N ARG A 262 -13.34 26.27 12.77
CA ARG A 262 -11.88 26.26 12.92
C ARG A 262 -11.17 27.31 12.06
N GLY A 263 -11.86 27.91 11.10
CA GLY A 263 -11.37 28.96 10.20
C GLY A 263 -10.58 28.45 8.99
N SER A 264 -10.09 27.21 8.99
CA SER A 264 -9.41 26.64 7.83
C SER A 264 -9.40 25.11 7.85
N LYS A 265 -9.20 24.50 6.68
CA LYS A 265 -9.03 23.03 6.54
C LYS A 265 -7.84 22.52 7.36
N ALA A 266 -6.72 23.24 7.38
CA ALA A 266 -5.55 22.85 8.18
C ALA A 266 -5.87 22.86 9.68
N ALA A 267 -6.58 23.89 10.17
CA ALA A 267 -6.99 23.99 11.56
C ALA A 267 -8.03 22.93 11.96
N ALA A 268 -8.94 22.56 11.04
CA ALA A 268 -9.88 21.46 11.22
C ALA A 268 -9.16 20.11 11.37
N PHE A 269 -8.24 19.77 10.45
CA PHE A 269 -7.45 18.56 10.60
C PHE A 269 -6.57 18.56 11.85
N LYS A 270 -5.99 19.71 12.23
CA LYS A 270 -5.24 19.81 13.49
C LYS A 270 -6.11 19.45 14.68
N TRP A 271 -7.37 19.92 14.73
CA TRP A 271 -8.33 19.52 15.76
C TRP A 271 -8.67 18.03 15.69
N MET A 272 -8.95 17.49 14.50
CA MET A 272 -9.30 16.08 14.34
C MET A 272 -8.18 15.12 14.79
N GLU A 273 -6.92 15.57 14.78
CA GLU A 273 -5.76 14.83 15.23
C GLU A 273 -5.52 14.93 16.76
N GLN A 274 -6.26 15.75 17.49
CA GLN A 274 -6.12 15.85 18.95
C GLN A 274 -7.13 14.94 19.69
N PRO A 275 -6.74 14.38 20.85
CA PRO A 275 -7.69 13.77 21.78
C PRO A 275 -8.84 14.72 22.12
N ASN A 276 -10.08 14.25 22.00
CA ASN A 276 -11.25 15.07 22.30
C ASN A 276 -12.02 14.51 23.50
N ARG A 277 -12.12 15.30 24.58
CA ARG A 277 -12.81 14.93 25.82
C ARG A 277 -14.29 14.58 25.65
N PHE A 278 -14.98 15.22 24.70
CA PHE A 278 -16.40 14.94 24.40
C PHE A 278 -16.57 13.65 23.60
N LEU A 279 -15.49 13.14 23.02
CA LEU A 279 -15.42 11.87 22.31
C LEU A 279 -14.64 10.83 23.12
N GLY A 280 -14.66 10.91 24.45
CA GLY A 280 -14.03 9.92 25.33
C GLY A 280 -12.50 9.90 25.26
N GLY A 281 -11.88 11.02 24.85
CA GLY A 281 -10.42 11.11 24.66
C GLY A 281 -9.95 10.58 23.30
N GLU A 282 -10.84 10.07 22.46
CA GLU A 282 -10.50 9.60 21.13
C GLU A 282 -10.28 10.77 20.17
N ARG A 283 -9.45 10.54 19.15
CA ARG A 283 -9.20 11.52 18.08
C ARG A 283 -10.33 11.45 17.05
N PRO A 284 -10.98 12.58 16.69
CA PRO A 284 -12.02 12.58 15.67
C PRO A 284 -11.58 11.94 14.34
N ILE A 285 -10.32 12.11 13.94
CA ILE A 285 -9.79 11.52 12.71
C ILE A 285 -9.76 9.98 12.74
N ALA A 286 -9.51 9.38 13.91
CA ALA A 286 -9.46 7.94 14.09
C ALA A 286 -10.89 7.35 14.11
N LEU A 287 -11.82 8.05 14.76
CA LEU A 287 -13.24 7.71 14.73
C LEU A 287 -13.82 7.77 13.31
N ALA A 288 -13.35 8.71 12.48
CA ALA A 288 -13.80 8.85 11.10
C ALA A 288 -13.38 7.71 10.15
N GLU A 289 -12.62 6.70 10.63
CA GLU A 289 -12.30 5.51 9.85
C GLU A 289 -13.47 4.50 9.79
N THR A 290 -14.43 4.55 10.73
CA THR A 290 -15.65 3.71 10.73
C THR A 290 -16.91 4.55 10.56
N THR A 291 -17.98 3.97 10.00
CA THR A 291 -19.27 4.67 9.84
C THR A 291 -19.82 5.15 11.18
N GLU A 292 -19.82 4.27 12.19
CA GLU A 292 -20.30 4.60 13.54
C GLU A 292 -19.49 5.73 14.19
N GLY A 293 -18.16 5.65 14.13
CA GLY A 293 -17.30 6.68 14.70
C GLY A 293 -17.43 8.03 13.97
N ALA A 294 -17.54 8.01 12.64
CA ALA A 294 -17.76 9.23 11.86
C ALA A 294 -19.11 9.90 12.20
N LEU A 295 -20.18 9.12 12.34
CA LEU A 295 -21.49 9.62 12.74
C LEU A 295 -21.46 10.22 14.16
N ARG A 296 -20.71 9.61 15.08
CA ARG A 296 -20.51 10.16 16.43
C ARG A 296 -19.79 11.51 16.41
N VAL A 297 -18.79 11.68 15.54
CA VAL A 297 -18.12 12.98 15.33
C VAL A 297 -19.08 14.01 14.76
N LEU A 298 -19.88 13.65 13.76
CA LEU A 298 -20.89 14.53 13.16
C LEU A 298 -21.94 14.98 14.17
N GLN A 299 -22.44 14.04 14.98
CA GLN A 299 -23.39 14.33 16.05
C GLN A 299 -22.82 15.38 17.01
N TYR A 300 -21.58 15.19 17.47
CA TYR A 300 -20.91 16.16 18.35
C TYR A 300 -20.83 17.56 17.72
N ILE A 301 -20.43 17.67 16.46
CA ILE A 301 -20.31 18.98 15.78
C ILE A 301 -21.69 19.64 15.63
N ARG A 302 -22.73 18.87 15.29
CA ARG A 302 -24.11 19.36 15.12
C ARG A 302 -24.71 19.83 16.44
N GLU A 303 -24.52 19.09 17.52
CA GLU A 303 -24.97 19.48 18.87
C GLU A 303 -24.28 20.76 19.32
N TRP A 304 -22.97 20.87 19.09
CA TRP A 304 -22.24 22.11 19.40
C TRP A 304 -22.76 23.29 18.58
N ASN A 305 -22.94 23.12 17.27
CA ASN A 305 -23.46 24.17 16.40
C ASN A 305 -24.86 24.63 16.82
N ALA A 306 -25.74 23.71 17.20
CA ALA A 306 -27.08 24.03 17.71
C ALA A 306 -27.02 24.88 19.00
N GLN A 307 -26.09 24.57 19.90
CA GLN A 307 -25.89 25.34 21.14
C GLN A 307 -25.30 26.74 20.90
N GLN A 308 -24.63 26.97 19.77
CA GLN A 308 -24.08 28.29 19.41
C GLN A 308 -25.11 29.24 18.79
N VAL A 309 -26.27 28.74 18.35
CA VAL A 309 -27.37 29.57 17.84
C VAL A 309 -28.01 30.31 19.02
N GLY A 310 -27.41 31.43 19.42
CA GLY A 310 -27.87 32.28 20.53
C GLY A 310 -26.77 32.93 21.37
N LEU A 311 -25.50 32.54 21.21
CA LEU A 311 -24.37 33.03 22.01
C LEU A 311 -23.54 34.09 21.26
N SER A 312 -23.06 35.11 21.97
CA SER A 312 -22.22 36.16 21.40
C SER A 312 -20.80 35.63 21.06
N PRO A 313 -20.05 36.25 20.13
CA PRO A 313 -18.74 35.77 19.71
C PRO A 313 -17.69 35.60 20.84
N GLY A 314 -17.87 36.31 21.97
CA GLY A 314 -16.97 36.31 23.11
C GLY A 314 -17.18 35.19 24.14
N GLU A 315 -18.30 34.46 24.08
CA GLU A 315 -18.67 33.45 25.10
C GLU A 315 -18.27 32.02 24.73
N ARG A 316 -17.73 31.79 23.54
CA ARG A 316 -17.46 30.43 23.07
C ARG A 316 -16.09 29.95 23.60
N GLY A 317 -16.08 28.95 24.49
CA GLY A 317 -14.89 28.44 25.16
C GLY A 317 -13.82 27.81 24.22
N GLU A 318 -12.67 27.44 24.81
CA GLU A 318 -11.45 26.97 24.11
C GLU A 318 -11.59 25.63 23.35
N TYR A 319 -12.64 24.85 23.60
CA TYR A 319 -12.83 23.52 23.00
C TYR A 319 -13.93 23.53 21.95
N ARG A 320 -13.70 24.25 20.86
CA ARG A 320 -14.59 24.32 19.69
C ARG A 320 -14.24 23.20 18.69
N PRO A 321 -15.24 22.49 18.13
CA PRO A 321 -15.04 21.56 17.01
C PRO A 321 -14.34 22.23 15.82
#